data_AF-A0A1H9J9Z9-F1
#
_entry.id   AF-A0A1H9J9Z9-F1
#
_cell.length_a   1.000
_cell.length_b   1.000
_cell.length_c   1.000
_cell.angle_alpha   90.00
_cell.angle_beta   90.00
_cell.angle_gamma   90.00
#
_symmetry.space_group_name_H-M   'P 1'
#
loop_
_entity.id
_entity.type
_entity.pdbx_description
1 polymer ?
#
loop_
_entity_poly.entity_id
_entity_poly.type
_entity_poly.pdbx_seq_one_letter_code
_entity_poly.pdbx_strand_id
1 'polypeptide(L)'
;MSSSELSRIKERSKSRKLINEIYDNAIRTYLIHYSCESLYENSTGGSTRVTSIAIRNLKSAQTKSWSIHKSAELKGQLTSIQQNIDSLEKSMLDGYFSFLETHRDHTFIHWNMRDENYGFAALEHRYHVLSGTPFELNDDKKVDLARELVTLYGRKYAPHTSPKGRKGRLMSIVEMNNIADLDALPGAEEADAFTKGEYLKLHQSTLRKVDILANIFDRIHDKSIKTNADFMDKYGIHPVAILELAKNNILVTGLIFLSSIGIAIINCSRIFAWAKSLLGFV
;
A
#
# COMPACT_ATOMS: atom_id res chain seq x y z
N MET A 1 13.53 -26.54 4.84
CA MET A 1 12.65 -25.34 4.81
C MET A 1 11.25 -25.82 4.47
N SER A 2 10.21 -25.33 5.15
CA SER A 2 8.83 -25.71 4.81
C SER A 2 8.48 -25.21 3.40
N SER A 3 7.59 -25.92 2.70
CA SER A 3 7.06 -25.50 1.39
C SER A 3 6.44 -24.10 1.41
N SER A 4 5.86 -23.70 2.55
CA SER A 4 5.28 -22.37 2.77
C SER A 4 6.33 -21.24 2.77
N GLU A 5 7.50 -21.45 3.36
CA GLU A 5 8.55 -20.43 3.43
C GLU A 5 9.22 -20.20 2.07
N LEU A 6 9.45 -21.27 1.31
CA LEU A 6 9.96 -21.15 -0.07
C LEU A 6 8.98 -20.39 -0.98
N SER A 7 7.68 -20.64 -0.82
CA SER A 7 6.64 -19.88 -1.53
C SER A 7 6.70 -18.40 -1.18
N ARG A 8 6.82 -18.05 0.11
CA ARG A 8 6.93 -16.67 0.60
C ARG A 8 8.12 -15.92 -0.01
N ILE A 9 9.28 -16.54 -0.09
CA ILE A 9 10.48 -15.96 -0.71
C ILE A 9 10.24 -15.69 -2.21
N LYS A 10 9.64 -16.65 -2.92
CA LYS A 10 9.32 -16.52 -4.34
C LYS A 10 8.34 -15.37 -4.59
N GLU A 11 7.27 -15.27 -3.80
CA GLU A 11 6.29 -14.19 -3.91
C GLU A 11 6.91 -12.81 -3.60
N ARG A 12 7.77 -12.73 -2.59
CA ARG A 12 8.52 -11.49 -2.31
C ARG A 12 9.43 -11.07 -3.47
N SER A 13 10.13 -12.03 -4.09
CA SER A 13 10.95 -11.74 -5.28
C SER A 13 10.11 -11.25 -6.45
N LYS A 14 8.93 -11.83 -6.68
CA LYS A 14 7.99 -11.38 -7.72
C LYS A 14 7.48 -9.97 -7.44
N SER A 15 7.01 -9.71 -6.22
CA SER A 15 6.56 -8.38 -5.79
C SER A 15 7.67 -7.33 -5.97
N ARG A 16 8.92 -7.65 -5.62
CA ARG A 16 10.05 -6.75 -5.85
C ARG A 16 10.28 -6.47 -7.34
N LYS A 17 10.19 -7.50 -8.18
CA LYS A 17 10.31 -7.35 -9.64
C LYS A 17 9.19 -6.46 -10.20
N LEU A 18 7.95 -6.68 -9.76
CA LEU A 18 6.79 -5.87 -10.13
C LEU A 18 7.00 -4.39 -9.79
N ILE A 19 7.44 -4.07 -8.56
CA ILE A 19 7.70 -2.67 -8.16
C ILE A 19 8.75 -2.01 -9.08
N ASN A 20 9.81 -2.73 -9.44
CA ASN A 20 10.84 -2.19 -10.35
C ASN A 20 10.27 -1.98 -11.77
N GLU A 21 9.51 -2.95 -12.30
CA GLU A 21 8.86 -2.82 -13.62
C GLU A 21 7.89 -1.63 -13.68
N ILE A 22 7.13 -1.41 -12.60
CA ILE A 22 6.25 -0.25 -12.47
C ILE A 22 7.04 1.06 -12.46
N TYR A 23 8.17 1.11 -11.76
CA TYR A 23 9.04 2.29 -11.71
C TYR A 23 9.67 2.58 -13.07
N ASP A 24 10.15 1.55 -13.77
CA ASP A 24 10.72 1.67 -15.12
C ASP A 24 9.66 2.17 -16.13
N ASN A 25 8.39 1.78 -15.94
CA ASN A 25 7.26 2.24 -16.74
C ASN A 25 6.46 3.37 -16.06
N ALA A 26 7.07 4.18 -15.19
CA ALA A 26 6.36 5.16 -14.36
C ALA A 26 5.57 6.22 -15.16
N ILE A 27 5.94 6.50 -16.41
CA ILE A 27 5.19 7.44 -17.25
C ILE A 27 3.83 6.88 -17.69
N ARG A 28 3.69 5.55 -17.80
CA ARG A 28 2.43 4.86 -18.09
C ARG A 28 1.77 4.28 -16.83
N THR A 29 2.14 4.79 -15.67
CA THR A 29 1.61 4.37 -14.37
C THR A 29 0.95 5.55 -13.67
N TYR A 30 -0.21 5.30 -13.10
CA TYR A 30 -1.00 6.25 -12.36
C TYR A 30 -1.26 5.77 -10.94
N LEU A 31 -1.29 6.70 -9.99
CA LEU A 31 -1.82 6.46 -8.65
C LEU A 31 -3.26 6.95 -8.60
N ILE A 32 -4.17 6.16 -8.06
CA ILE A 32 -5.59 6.48 -7.96
C ILE A 32 -6.09 6.34 -6.52
N HIS A 33 -6.92 7.30 -6.12
CA HIS A 33 -7.70 7.22 -4.91
C HIS A 33 -9.02 7.99 -5.05
N TYR A 34 -10.02 7.63 -4.26
CA TYR A 34 -11.29 8.35 -4.23
C TYR A 34 -11.83 8.47 -2.80
N SER A 35 -12.58 9.55 -2.57
CA SER A 35 -13.39 9.76 -1.38
C SER A 35 -14.87 9.49 -1.70
N CYS A 36 -15.60 9.01 -0.70
CA CYS A 36 -17.02 8.73 -0.79
C CYS A 36 -17.73 9.07 0.52
N GLU A 37 -19.05 8.98 0.50
CA GLU A 37 -19.88 8.93 1.71
C GLU A 37 -19.44 7.78 2.64
N SER A 38 -19.83 7.86 3.91
CA SER A 38 -19.56 6.83 4.91
C SER A 38 -19.95 5.44 4.41
N LEU A 39 -18.98 4.51 4.42
CA LEU A 39 -19.21 3.11 4.07
C LEU A 39 -20.03 2.37 5.14
N TYR A 40 -20.01 2.85 6.38
CA TYR A 40 -20.58 2.14 7.54
C TYR A 40 -21.97 2.64 7.94
N GLU A 41 -22.30 3.88 7.60
CA GLU A 41 -23.52 4.56 8.07
C GLU A 41 -24.56 4.72 6.96
N ASN A 42 -24.41 4.01 5.84
CA ASN A 42 -25.37 4.08 4.75
C ASN A 42 -26.69 3.41 5.15
N SER A 43 -27.60 4.20 5.70
CA SER A 43 -28.93 3.80 6.16
C SER A 43 -29.86 3.32 5.04
N THR A 44 -29.51 3.61 3.77
CA THR A 44 -30.35 3.30 2.60
C THR A 44 -30.07 1.94 1.99
N GLY A 45 -28.93 1.31 2.31
CA GLY A 45 -28.46 0.08 1.67
C GLY A 45 -28.05 0.22 0.20
N GLY A 46 -28.06 1.44 -0.36
CA GLY A 46 -27.66 1.73 -1.74
C GLY A 46 -26.13 1.80 -1.94
N SER A 47 -25.67 2.02 -3.17
CA SER A 47 -24.27 2.32 -3.44
C SER A 47 -23.84 3.64 -2.80
N THR A 48 -22.64 3.69 -2.24
CA THR A 48 -22.12 4.90 -1.59
C THR A 48 -21.77 5.98 -2.61
N ARG A 49 -22.09 7.22 -2.27
CA ARG A 49 -21.86 8.37 -3.15
C ARG A 49 -20.38 8.68 -3.25
N VAL A 50 -19.89 8.85 -4.46
CA VAL A 50 -18.50 9.22 -4.73
C VAL A 50 -18.42 10.75 -4.76
N THR A 51 -17.47 11.31 -4.01
CA THR A 51 -17.38 12.78 -3.82
C THR A 51 -16.22 13.39 -4.59
N SER A 52 -15.13 12.64 -4.72
CA SER A 52 -13.94 13.05 -5.47
C SER A 52 -13.11 11.82 -5.86
N ILE A 53 -12.53 11.88 -7.05
CA ILE A 53 -11.55 10.93 -7.58
C ILE A 53 -10.31 11.73 -7.99
N ALA A 54 -9.14 11.30 -7.55
CA ALA A 54 -7.87 11.86 -7.99
C ALA A 54 -7.00 10.78 -8.63
N ILE A 55 -6.30 11.18 -9.69
CA ILE A 55 -5.33 10.36 -10.40
C ILE A 55 -4.06 11.17 -10.62
N ARG A 56 -2.92 10.64 -10.20
CA ARG A 56 -1.60 11.27 -10.35
C ARG A 56 -0.68 10.39 -11.18
N ASN A 57 -0.05 10.94 -12.21
CA ASN A 57 0.98 10.22 -12.94
C ASN A 57 2.21 9.98 -12.06
N LEU A 58 2.73 8.76 -12.05
CA LEU A 58 3.83 8.39 -11.16
C LEU A 58 5.12 9.15 -11.48
N LYS A 59 5.46 9.31 -12.77
CA LYS A 59 6.70 10.01 -13.19
C LYS A 59 6.58 11.53 -13.20
N SER A 60 5.57 12.06 -13.88
CA SER A 60 5.45 13.50 -14.17
C SER A 60 4.82 14.31 -13.04
N ALA A 61 4.28 13.65 -12.02
CA ALA A 61 3.51 14.26 -10.93
C ALA A 61 2.27 15.05 -11.39
N GLN A 62 1.88 14.95 -12.67
CA GLN A 62 0.68 15.60 -13.17
C GLN A 62 -0.54 14.92 -12.56
N THR A 63 -1.39 15.73 -11.93
CA THR A 63 -2.59 15.25 -11.24
C THR A 63 -3.83 15.72 -11.96
N LYS A 64 -4.70 14.77 -12.29
CA LYS A 64 -6.07 15.02 -12.74
C LYS A 64 -7.04 14.64 -11.63
N SER A 65 -8.15 15.34 -11.57
CA SER A 65 -9.16 15.08 -10.56
C SER A 65 -10.54 15.48 -11.00
N TRP A 66 -11.51 14.70 -10.56
CA TRP A 66 -12.93 14.91 -10.74
C TRP A 66 -13.56 14.95 -9.36
N SER A 67 -14.38 15.96 -9.08
CA SER A 67 -15.09 16.06 -7.81
C SER A 67 -16.48 16.64 -8.00
N ILE A 68 -17.37 16.42 -7.03
CA ILE A 68 -18.68 17.08 -6.98
C ILE A 68 -18.48 18.60 -7.02
N HIS A 69 -17.51 19.13 -6.26
CA HIS A 69 -17.20 20.56 -6.23
C HIS A 69 -16.79 21.11 -7.61
N LYS A 70 -15.85 20.45 -8.30
CA LYS A 70 -15.45 20.84 -9.66
C LYS A 70 -16.59 20.74 -10.66
N SER A 71 -17.39 19.69 -10.57
CA SER A 71 -18.55 19.51 -11.46
C SER A 71 -19.59 20.61 -11.22
N ALA A 72 -19.77 21.02 -9.97
CA ALA A 72 -20.68 22.10 -9.61
C ALA A 72 -20.18 23.45 -10.10
N GLU A 73 -18.90 23.73 -9.97
CA GLU A 73 -18.27 24.93 -10.53
C GLU A 73 -18.45 25.00 -12.04
N LEU A 74 -18.12 23.92 -12.77
CA LEU A 74 -18.25 23.85 -14.23
C LEU A 74 -19.71 24.03 -14.72
N LYS A 75 -20.70 23.60 -13.91
CA LYS A 75 -22.12 23.75 -14.23
C LYS A 75 -22.77 25.02 -13.65
N GLY A 76 -22.03 25.84 -12.90
CA GLY A 76 -22.58 27.02 -12.22
C GLY A 76 -23.55 26.69 -11.07
N GLN A 77 -23.38 25.54 -10.41
CA GLN A 77 -24.28 24.98 -9.39
C GLN A 77 -23.66 24.93 -7.98
N LEU A 78 -22.63 25.74 -7.70
CA LEU A 78 -21.94 25.75 -6.39
C LEU A 78 -22.87 26.03 -5.19
N THR A 79 -23.93 26.82 -5.39
CA THR A 79 -24.91 27.16 -4.34
C THR A 79 -26.04 26.14 -4.21
N SER A 80 -26.10 25.16 -5.11
CA SER A 80 -27.20 24.18 -5.20
C SER A 80 -26.70 22.75 -5.41
N ILE A 81 -25.53 22.44 -4.84
CA ILE A 81 -24.88 21.13 -5.00
C ILE A 81 -25.80 19.99 -4.54
N GLN A 82 -26.45 20.15 -3.39
CA GLN A 82 -27.21 19.09 -2.73
C GLN A 82 -28.45 18.73 -3.53
N GLN A 83 -29.11 19.73 -4.11
CA GLN A 83 -30.28 19.56 -4.97
C GLN A 83 -29.93 18.89 -6.30
N ASN A 84 -28.67 19.01 -6.75
CA ASN A 84 -28.20 18.51 -8.05
C ASN A 84 -27.17 17.39 -7.92
N ILE A 85 -27.04 16.78 -6.73
CA ILE A 85 -25.88 15.94 -6.40
C ILE A 85 -25.71 14.75 -7.34
N ASP A 86 -26.80 14.09 -7.75
CA ASP A 86 -26.76 12.95 -8.69
C ASP A 86 -26.26 13.38 -10.08
N SER A 87 -26.70 14.54 -10.58
CA SER A 87 -26.25 15.09 -11.87
C SER A 87 -24.78 15.52 -11.83
N LEU A 88 -24.33 16.02 -10.68
CA LEU A 88 -22.94 16.42 -10.46
C LEU A 88 -22.01 15.21 -10.33
N GLU A 89 -22.42 14.23 -9.54
CA GLU A 89 -21.71 12.96 -9.37
C GLU A 89 -21.61 12.20 -10.69
N LYS A 90 -22.70 12.12 -11.47
CA LYS A 90 -22.68 11.49 -12.79
C LYS A 90 -21.68 12.18 -13.72
N SER A 91 -21.70 13.51 -13.77
CA SER A 91 -20.77 14.29 -14.61
C SER A 91 -19.31 14.09 -14.22
N MET A 92 -19.05 13.94 -12.92
CA MET A 92 -17.73 13.62 -12.39
C MET A 92 -17.27 12.22 -12.86
N LEU A 93 -18.17 11.23 -12.75
CA LEU A 93 -17.90 9.84 -13.17
C LEU A 93 -17.75 9.71 -14.69
N ASP A 94 -18.54 10.44 -15.49
CA ASP A 94 -18.41 10.49 -16.95
C ASP A 94 -16.96 10.86 -17.33
N GLY A 95 -16.40 11.91 -16.69
CA GLY A 95 -15.03 12.35 -16.93
C GLY A 95 -13.97 11.35 -16.46
N TYR A 96 -14.19 10.69 -15.32
CA TYR A 96 -13.28 9.66 -14.80
C TYR A 96 -13.23 8.43 -15.72
N PHE A 97 -14.39 7.89 -16.11
CA PHE A 97 -14.44 6.70 -16.95
C PHE A 97 -13.93 6.97 -18.37
N SER A 98 -14.17 8.15 -18.94
CA SER A 98 -13.51 8.57 -20.20
C SER A 98 -11.98 8.58 -20.08
N PHE A 99 -11.45 9.07 -18.96
CA PHE A 99 -10.01 9.03 -18.72
C PHE A 99 -9.49 7.60 -18.60
N LEU A 100 -10.21 6.74 -17.87
CA LEU A 100 -9.84 5.34 -17.67
C LEU A 100 -9.79 4.58 -19.00
N GLU A 101 -10.80 4.77 -19.85
CA GLU A 101 -10.87 4.17 -21.19
C GLU A 101 -9.70 4.62 -22.09
N THR A 102 -9.41 5.92 -22.11
CA THR A 102 -8.28 6.48 -22.88
C THR A 102 -6.92 5.91 -22.42
N HIS A 103 -6.83 5.48 -21.15
CA HIS A 103 -5.63 4.92 -20.55
C HIS A 103 -5.77 3.44 -20.21
N ARG A 104 -6.61 2.69 -20.94
CA ARG A 104 -6.89 1.27 -20.70
C ARG A 104 -5.65 0.36 -20.60
N ASP A 105 -4.56 0.72 -21.28
CA ASP A 105 -3.30 -0.04 -21.29
C ASP A 105 -2.26 0.49 -20.28
N HIS A 106 -2.70 1.26 -19.28
CA HIS A 106 -1.84 1.81 -18.22
C HIS A 106 -2.03 1.07 -16.91
N THR A 107 -1.04 1.16 -16.02
CA THR A 107 -1.11 0.57 -14.68
C THR A 107 -1.66 1.58 -13.68
N PHE A 108 -2.59 1.13 -12.83
CA PHE A 108 -3.22 1.93 -11.78
C PHE A 108 -2.88 1.37 -10.40
N ILE A 109 -2.01 2.08 -9.69
CA ILE A 109 -1.65 1.80 -8.30
C ILE A 109 -2.73 2.39 -7.40
N HIS A 110 -3.28 1.57 -6.51
CA HIS A 110 -4.33 1.97 -5.59
C HIS A 110 -4.06 1.46 -4.17
N TRP A 111 -4.90 1.86 -3.23
CA TRP A 111 -4.84 1.42 -1.85
C TRP A 111 -6.16 0.77 -1.44
N ASN A 112 -6.18 -0.56 -1.28
CA ASN A 112 -7.36 -1.34 -0.86
C ASN A 112 -8.65 -1.16 -1.70
N MET A 113 -8.60 -0.53 -2.88
CA MET A 113 -9.70 -0.45 -3.85
C MET A 113 -9.93 -1.81 -4.57
N ARG A 114 -10.49 -2.81 -3.88
CA ARG A 114 -10.47 -4.21 -4.33
C ARG A 114 -11.83 -4.84 -4.64
N ASP A 115 -12.92 -4.30 -4.13
CA ASP A 115 -14.21 -4.99 -4.11
C ASP A 115 -15.38 -4.04 -4.32
N GLU A 116 -16.59 -4.61 -4.31
CA GLU A 116 -17.86 -3.91 -4.53
C GLU A 116 -18.21 -2.93 -3.40
N ASN A 117 -17.62 -3.07 -2.21
CA ASN A 117 -17.83 -2.12 -1.11
C ASN A 117 -16.93 -0.90 -1.28
N TYR A 118 -15.69 -1.11 -1.71
CA TYR A 118 -14.74 -0.03 -1.96
C TYR A 118 -13.72 -0.43 -3.04
N GLY A 119 -13.79 0.21 -4.19
CA GLY A 119 -12.85 0.00 -5.28
C GLY A 119 -13.41 0.30 -6.66
N PHE A 120 -12.77 -0.25 -7.69
CA PHE A 120 -13.19 -0.07 -9.08
C PHE A 120 -14.62 -0.59 -9.29
N ALA A 121 -14.94 -1.79 -8.80
CA ALA A 121 -16.28 -2.36 -8.86
C ALA A 121 -17.34 -1.48 -8.17
N ALA A 122 -17.01 -0.84 -7.04
CA ALA A 122 -17.90 0.10 -6.36
C ALA A 122 -18.18 1.34 -7.23
N LEU A 123 -17.15 1.89 -7.90
CA LEU A 123 -17.29 3.02 -8.83
C LEU A 123 -18.13 2.64 -10.06
N GLU A 124 -17.89 1.46 -10.62
CA GLU A 124 -18.61 0.90 -11.77
C GLU A 124 -20.10 0.74 -11.45
N HIS A 125 -20.42 0.09 -10.32
CA HIS A 125 -21.79 -0.06 -9.85
C HIS A 125 -22.46 1.30 -9.56
N ARG A 126 -21.75 2.24 -8.91
CA ARG A 126 -22.30 3.57 -8.64
C ARG A 126 -22.64 4.31 -9.92
N TYR A 127 -21.80 4.20 -10.94
CA TYR A 127 -22.04 4.85 -12.22
C TYR A 127 -23.22 4.24 -12.97
N HIS A 128 -23.39 2.92 -12.90
CA HIS A 128 -24.61 2.25 -13.40
C HIS A 128 -25.89 2.75 -12.71
N VAL A 129 -25.87 2.92 -11.38
CA VAL A 129 -27.02 3.48 -10.64
C VAL A 129 -27.39 4.88 -11.15
N LEU A 130 -26.40 5.66 -11.60
CA LEU A 130 -26.59 6.98 -12.21
C LEU A 130 -26.84 6.92 -13.72
N SER A 131 -27.25 5.76 -14.25
CA SER A 131 -27.53 5.52 -15.67
C SER A 131 -26.32 5.77 -16.60
N GLY A 132 -25.10 5.62 -16.08
CA GLY A 132 -23.86 5.61 -16.84
C GLY A 132 -23.47 4.22 -17.34
N THR A 133 -22.47 4.18 -18.22
CA THR A 133 -21.87 2.94 -18.72
C THR A 133 -20.37 2.97 -18.41
N PRO A 134 -19.91 2.26 -17.35
CA PRO A 134 -18.53 2.27 -16.95
C PRO A 134 -17.64 1.58 -17.99
N PHE A 135 -16.43 2.09 -18.11
CA PHE A 135 -15.33 1.31 -18.67
C PHE A 135 -14.73 0.44 -17.56
N GLU A 136 -14.81 -0.87 -17.72
CA GLU A 136 -14.23 -1.84 -16.80
C GLU A 136 -12.73 -2.01 -17.11
N LEU A 137 -11.88 -1.62 -16.17
CA LEU A 137 -10.44 -1.82 -16.29
C LEU A 137 -10.10 -3.28 -15.96
N ASN A 138 -9.26 -3.92 -16.77
CA ASN A 138 -8.78 -5.28 -16.48
C ASN A 138 -8.00 -5.34 -15.16
N ASP A 139 -8.16 -6.43 -14.42
CA ASP A 139 -7.52 -6.60 -13.11
C ASP A 139 -5.99 -6.65 -13.17
N ASP A 140 -5.40 -7.08 -14.29
CA ASP A 140 -3.94 -7.08 -14.50
C ASP A 140 -3.34 -5.66 -14.56
N LYS A 141 -4.20 -4.64 -14.72
CA LYS A 141 -3.81 -3.22 -14.67
C LYS A 141 -3.95 -2.61 -13.29
N LYS A 142 -4.53 -3.31 -12.31
CA LYS A 142 -4.79 -2.82 -10.95
C LYS A 142 -3.74 -3.35 -9.98
N VAL A 143 -3.01 -2.46 -9.32
CA VAL A 143 -1.96 -2.84 -8.34
C VAL A 143 -2.32 -2.31 -6.97
N ASP A 144 -2.62 -3.22 -6.03
CA ASP A 144 -2.90 -2.86 -4.64
C ASP A 144 -1.61 -2.70 -3.83
N LEU A 145 -1.21 -1.45 -3.62
CA LEU A 145 0.02 -1.11 -2.89
C LEU A 145 0.01 -1.65 -1.44
N ALA A 146 -1.17 -1.75 -0.82
CA ALA A 146 -1.28 -2.30 0.52
C ALA A 146 -0.97 -3.80 0.56
N ARG A 147 -1.29 -4.55 -0.51
CA ARG A 147 -0.92 -5.97 -0.64
C ARG A 147 0.55 -6.14 -0.94
N GLU A 148 1.13 -5.29 -1.79
CA GLU A 148 2.57 -5.33 -2.04
C GLU A 148 3.38 -5.09 -0.75
N LEU A 149 2.94 -4.17 0.11
CA LEU A 149 3.54 -3.98 1.44
C LEU A 149 3.45 -5.24 2.32
N VAL A 150 2.33 -5.96 2.31
CA VAL A 150 2.18 -7.24 3.03
C VAL A 150 3.12 -8.31 2.46
N THR A 151 3.24 -8.40 1.13
CA THR A 151 4.11 -9.38 0.48
C THR A 151 5.59 -9.08 0.76
N LEU A 152 5.98 -7.81 0.74
CA LEU A 152 7.36 -7.38 0.95
C LEU A 152 7.79 -7.42 2.43
N TYR A 153 6.92 -7.00 3.35
CA TYR A 153 7.27 -6.74 4.75
C TYR A 153 6.43 -7.55 5.75
N GLY A 154 5.55 -8.43 5.29
CA GLY A 154 4.70 -9.25 6.15
C GLY A 154 3.47 -8.50 6.67
N ARG A 155 2.55 -9.24 7.30
CA ARG A 155 1.24 -8.71 7.73
C ARG A 155 1.32 -7.63 8.80
N LYS A 156 2.43 -7.59 9.54
CA LYS A 156 2.70 -6.63 10.64
C LYS A 156 3.46 -5.38 10.17
N TYR A 157 3.58 -5.14 8.86
CA TYR A 157 4.35 -4.00 8.33
C TYR A 157 3.94 -2.63 8.91
N ALA A 158 2.66 -2.45 9.27
CA ALA A 158 2.13 -1.28 9.95
C ALA A 158 0.97 -1.68 10.88
N PRO A 159 0.80 -1.00 12.02
CA PRO A 159 -0.34 -1.21 12.91
C PRO A 159 -1.64 -0.68 12.30
N HIS A 160 -2.80 -1.16 12.77
CA HIS A 160 -4.11 -0.64 12.34
C HIS A 160 -4.47 0.70 12.99
N THR A 161 -3.77 1.07 14.05
CA THR A 161 -3.87 2.36 14.72
C THR A 161 -2.49 3.01 14.69
N SER A 162 -2.41 4.25 14.23
CA SER A 162 -1.18 5.00 14.13
C SER A 162 -0.63 5.39 15.51
N PRO A 163 0.65 5.78 15.62
CA PRO A 163 1.22 6.31 16.86
C PRO A 163 0.44 7.49 17.45
N LYS A 164 -0.17 8.34 16.61
CA LYS A 164 -1.03 9.47 17.03
C LYS A 164 -2.51 9.09 17.21
N GLY A 165 -2.86 7.80 17.12
CA GLY A 165 -4.22 7.31 17.38
C GLY A 165 -5.16 7.30 16.16
N ARG A 166 -4.68 7.64 14.96
CA ARG A 166 -5.50 7.62 13.73
C ARG A 166 -5.71 6.18 13.27
N LYS A 167 -6.92 5.89 12.78
CA LYS A 167 -7.27 4.54 12.31
C LYS A 167 -6.85 4.33 10.85
N GLY A 168 -6.43 3.11 10.54
CA GLY A 168 -6.09 2.65 9.20
C GLY A 168 -4.59 2.57 8.94
N ARG A 169 -4.17 1.50 8.25
CA ARG A 169 -2.76 1.25 7.94
C ARG A 169 -2.10 2.33 7.08
N LEU A 170 -2.89 3.05 6.27
CA LEU A 170 -2.39 4.18 5.47
C LEU A 170 -1.89 5.31 6.38
N MET A 171 -2.70 5.71 7.37
CA MET A 171 -2.31 6.76 8.31
C MET A 171 -1.16 6.30 9.20
N SER A 172 -1.13 5.03 9.60
CA SER A 172 0.00 4.45 10.33
C SER A 172 1.30 4.54 9.54
N ILE A 173 1.32 4.12 8.27
CA ILE A 173 2.55 4.13 7.48
C ILE A 173 3.03 5.55 7.19
N VAL A 174 2.10 6.49 6.98
CA VAL A 174 2.39 7.92 6.83
C VAL A 174 3.13 8.47 8.04
N GLU A 175 2.59 8.24 9.24
CA GLU A 175 3.20 8.73 10.48
C GLU A 175 4.55 8.06 10.77
N MET A 176 4.64 6.75 10.60
CA MET A 176 5.90 6.00 10.80
C MET A 176 7.04 6.49 9.90
N ASN A 177 6.69 7.07 8.74
CA ASN A 177 7.64 7.56 7.75
C ASN A 177 7.78 9.08 7.74
N ASN A 178 7.10 9.80 8.63
CA ASN A 178 7.03 11.27 8.64
C ASN A 178 6.65 11.85 7.27
N ILE A 179 5.72 11.18 6.56
CA ILE A 179 5.19 11.69 5.30
C ILE A 179 4.24 12.85 5.61
N ALA A 180 4.41 13.96 4.90
CA ALA A 180 3.52 15.11 5.06
C ALA A 180 2.09 14.74 4.61
N ASP A 181 1.13 14.97 5.49
CA ASP A 181 -0.25 14.55 5.33
C ASP A 181 -1.26 15.66 5.66
N LEU A 182 -0.80 16.91 5.60
CA LEU A 182 -1.66 18.08 5.71
C LEU A 182 -2.84 17.93 4.73
N ASP A 183 -4.07 18.08 5.22
CA ASP A 183 -5.33 17.91 4.50
C ASP A 183 -5.78 16.47 4.22
N ALA A 184 -5.01 15.43 4.58
CA ALA A 184 -5.43 14.04 4.43
C ALA A 184 -6.42 13.64 5.54
N LEU A 185 -7.71 13.61 5.21
CA LEU A 185 -8.76 13.23 6.16
C LEU A 185 -8.79 11.71 6.37
N PRO A 186 -8.84 11.24 7.64
CA PRO A 186 -9.28 9.89 7.99
C PRO A 186 -10.74 9.64 7.60
N GLY A 187 -11.12 8.37 7.45
CA GLY A 187 -12.46 8.01 6.96
C GLY A 187 -13.63 8.57 7.79
N ALA A 188 -13.49 8.69 9.11
CA ALA A 188 -14.52 9.29 9.96
C ALA A 188 -14.68 10.80 9.71
N GLU A 189 -13.57 11.51 9.47
CA GLU A 189 -13.61 12.94 9.17
C GLU A 189 -14.12 13.20 7.74
N GLU A 190 -13.90 12.26 6.81
CA GLU A 190 -14.49 12.33 5.47
C GLU A 190 -16.02 12.16 5.51
N ALA A 191 -16.53 11.23 6.32
CA ALA A 191 -17.96 11.07 6.53
C ALA A 191 -18.61 12.34 7.10
N ASP A 192 -17.98 12.96 8.10
CA ASP A 192 -18.46 14.21 8.70
C ASP A 192 -18.40 15.39 7.70
N ALA A 193 -17.31 15.52 6.96
CA ALA A 193 -17.17 16.54 5.91
C ALA A 193 -18.23 16.39 4.82
N PHE A 194 -18.61 15.15 4.46
CA PHE A 194 -19.70 14.90 3.50
C PHE A 194 -21.05 15.37 4.04
N THR A 195 -21.40 14.99 5.27
CA THR A 195 -22.66 15.40 5.93
C THR A 195 -22.78 16.92 6.04
N LYS A 196 -21.66 17.61 6.24
CA LYS A 196 -21.58 19.08 6.29
C LYS A 196 -21.54 19.76 4.91
N GLY A 197 -21.46 19.01 3.82
CA GLY A 197 -21.35 19.56 2.47
C GLY A 197 -19.98 20.19 2.15
N GLU A 198 -18.92 19.83 2.89
CA GLU A 198 -17.55 20.34 2.72
C GLU A 198 -16.83 19.66 1.53
N TYR A 199 -17.44 19.68 0.33
CA TYR A 199 -16.93 18.96 -0.84
C TYR A 199 -15.54 19.41 -1.30
N LEU A 200 -15.19 20.68 -1.10
CA LEU A 200 -13.85 21.18 -1.42
C LEU A 200 -12.79 20.53 -0.52
N LYS A 201 -13.10 20.31 0.77
CA LYS A 201 -12.21 19.67 1.74
C LYS A 201 -12.03 18.18 1.42
N LEU A 202 -13.10 17.48 1.06
CA LEU A 202 -13.04 16.10 0.55
C LEU A 202 -12.16 16.00 -0.71
N HIS A 203 -12.31 16.98 -1.59
CA HIS A 203 -11.50 17.05 -2.80
C HIS A 203 -10.00 17.21 -2.48
N GLN A 204 -9.64 18.14 -1.58
CA GLN A 204 -8.27 18.34 -1.11
C GLN A 204 -7.68 17.09 -0.44
N SER A 205 -8.46 16.41 0.41
CA SER A 205 -8.07 15.14 1.02
C SER A 205 -7.73 14.08 -0.03
N THR A 206 -8.56 13.95 -1.07
CA THR A 206 -8.34 12.96 -2.13
C THR A 206 -7.04 13.25 -2.90
N LEU A 207 -6.77 14.51 -3.22
CA LEU A 207 -5.52 14.94 -3.85
C LEU A 207 -4.31 14.61 -2.96
N ARG A 208 -4.40 14.92 -1.66
CA ARG A 208 -3.32 14.61 -0.73
C ARG A 208 -3.04 13.11 -0.65
N LYS A 209 -4.07 12.27 -0.68
CA LYS A 209 -3.91 10.82 -0.60
C LYS A 209 -3.17 10.23 -1.80
N VAL A 210 -3.40 10.71 -3.02
CA VAL A 210 -2.60 10.24 -4.18
C VAL A 210 -1.13 10.70 -4.11
N ASP A 211 -0.86 11.86 -3.53
CA ASP A 211 0.52 12.31 -3.24
C ASP A 211 1.19 11.44 -2.17
N ILE A 212 0.46 11.08 -1.11
CA ILE A 212 0.92 10.15 -0.07
C ILE A 212 1.25 8.80 -0.69
N LEU A 213 0.39 8.26 -1.56
CA LEU A 213 0.65 6.99 -2.24
C LEU A 213 1.91 7.04 -3.11
N ALA A 214 2.18 8.17 -3.77
CA ALA A 214 3.39 8.34 -4.56
C ALA A 214 4.63 8.30 -3.66
N ASN A 215 4.59 9.00 -2.53
CA ASN A 215 5.66 9.00 -1.54
C ASN A 215 5.91 7.59 -0.97
N ILE A 216 4.84 6.84 -0.68
CA ILE A 216 4.94 5.45 -0.21
C ILE A 216 5.57 4.57 -1.30
N PHE A 217 5.12 4.70 -2.55
CA PHE A 217 5.66 3.91 -3.66
C PHE A 217 7.16 4.16 -3.86
N ASP A 218 7.59 5.42 -3.89
CA ASP A 218 9.01 5.79 -4.04
C ASP A 218 9.85 5.17 -2.92
N ARG A 219 9.35 5.22 -1.68
CA ARG A 219 10.01 4.62 -0.50
C ARG A 219 10.02 3.10 -0.49
N ILE A 220 9.06 2.47 -1.16
CA ILE A 220 9.07 1.02 -1.36
C ILE A 220 10.14 0.65 -2.40
N HIS A 221 10.19 1.40 -3.51
CA HIS A 221 11.14 1.19 -4.59
C HIS A 221 12.59 1.37 -4.12
N ASP A 222 12.91 2.48 -3.44
CA ASP A 222 14.24 2.79 -2.92
C ASP A 222 14.64 1.98 -1.66
N LYS A 223 13.71 1.18 -1.12
CA LYS A 223 13.85 0.37 0.12
C LYS A 223 14.05 1.20 1.40
N SER A 224 13.64 2.46 1.42
CA SER A 224 13.74 3.37 2.57
C SER A 224 12.48 3.39 3.46
N ILE A 225 11.39 2.73 3.04
CA ILE A 225 10.15 2.67 3.83
C ILE A 225 10.37 2.03 5.21
N LYS A 226 9.99 2.75 6.26
CA LYS A 226 9.99 2.29 7.65
C LYS A 226 8.73 1.47 7.92
N THR A 227 8.92 0.29 8.48
CA THR A 227 7.86 -0.70 8.77
C THR A 227 8.13 -1.37 10.12
N ASN A 228 7.09 -1.87 10.79
CA ASN A 228 7.19 -2.67 12.02
C ASN A 228 7.58 -4.14 11.76
N ALA A 229 8.00 -4.46 10.54
CA ALA A 229 8.42 -5.80 10.18
C ALA A 229 9.79 -6.14 10.76
N ASP A 230 9.85 -7.22 11.53
CA ASP A 230 11.09 -7.74 12.10
C ASP A 230 11.99 -8.37 11.03
N PHE A 231 13.25 -8.62 11.37
CA PHE A 231 14.18 -9.34 10.48
C PHE A 231 13.59 -10.69 10.03
N MET A 232 12.85 -11.37 10.91
CA MET A 232 12.18 -12.63 10.61
C MET A 232 11.00 -12.47 9.62
N ASP A 233 10.24 -11.38 9.75
CA ASP A 233 9.16 -11.06 8.81
C ASP A 233 9.73 -10.72 7.43
N LYS A 234 10.89 -10.06 7.40
CA LYS A 234 11.57 -9.69 6.16
C LYS A 234 12.28 -10.89 5.50
N TYR A 235 13.09 -11.64 6.23
CA TYR A 235 14.03 -12.61 5.64
C TYR A 235 13.73 -14.08 6.00
N GLY A 236 12.83 -14.34 6.96
CA GLY A 236 12.55 -15.69 7.46
C GLY A 236 13.71 -16.33 8.23
N ILE A 237 13.49 -17.56 8.72
CA ILE A 237 14.57 -18.35 9.35
C ILE A 237 15.36 -19.00 8.21
N HIS A 238 16.41 -18.34 7.74
CA HIS A 238 17.17 -18.82 6.59
C HIS A 238 18.63 -19.13 6.98
N PRO A 239 19.08 -20.40 6.88
CA PRO A 239 20.51 -20.74 6.95
C PRO A 239 21.33 -20.03 5.86
N VAL A 240 20.73 -19.76 4.70
CA VAL A 240 21.35 -19.02 3.60
C VAL A 240 21.44 -17.52 3.90
N ALA A 241 20.50 -16.91 4.62
CA ALA A 241 20.65 -15.52 5.06
C ALA A 241 21.80 -15.37 6.07
N ILE A 242 22.04 -16.37 6.91
CA ILE A 242 23.24 -16.42 7.78
C ILE A 242 24.51 -16.49 6.92
N LEU A 243 24.53 -17.33 5.87
CA LEU A 243 25.66 -17.43 4.93
C LEU A 243 25.87 -16.13 4.11
N GLU A 244 24.81 -15.42 3.78
CA GLU A 244 24.85 -14.18 3.01
C GLU A 244 25.26 -12.98 3.88
N LEU A 245 24.79 -12.92 5.13
CA LEU A 245 25.30 -12.01 6.17
C LEU A 245 26.78 -12.25 6.47
N ALA A 246 27.21 -13.52 6.52
CA ALA A 246 28.61 -13.88 6.71
C ALA A 246 29.49 -13.55 5.51
N LYS A 247 28.95 -13.49 4.28
CA LYS A 247 29.70 -13.04 3.09
C LYS A 247 29.87 -11.51 3.04
N ASN A 248 28.89 -10.77 3.54
CA ASN A 248 28.87 -9.30 3.43
C ASN A 248 29.37 -8.57 4.69
N ASN A 249 29.73 -9.28 5.76
CA ASN A 249 30.14 -8.65 7.01
C ASN A 249 31.24 -9.45 7.73
N ILE A 250 32.47 -8.94 7.67
CA ILE A 250 33.70 -9.56 8.22
C ILE A 250 33.57 -9.91 9.70
N LEU A 251 32.83 -9.12 10.48
CA LEU A 251 32.63 -9.34 11.92
C LEU A 251 31.78 -10.59 12.18
N VAL A 252 30.77 -10.83 11.34
CA VAL A 252 29.90 -12.01 11.45
C VAL A 252 30.67 -13.26 11.03
N THR A 253 31.49 -13.17 9.98
CA THR A 253 32.40 -14.25 9.58
C THR A 253 33.37 -14.62 10.71
N GLY A 254 33.97 -13.62 11.35
CA GLY A 254 34.89 -13.80 12.48
C GLY A 254 34.23 -14.49 13.68
N LEU A 255 32.98 -14.13 14.01
CA LEU A 255 32.22 -14.73 15.10
C LEU A 255 31.88 -16.21 14.85
N ILE A 256 31.51 -16.56 13.60
CA ILE A 256 31.25 -17.96 13.20
C ILE A 256 32.54 -18.79 13.26
N PHE A 257 33.66 -18.22 12.81
CA PHE A 257 34.95 -18.90 12.85
C PHE A 257 35.42 -19.15 14.30
N LEU A 258 35.37 -18.13 15.16
CA LEU A 258 35.77 -18.25 16.57
C LEU A 258 34.90 -19.24 17.35
N SER A 259 33.59 -19.25 17.10
CA SER A 259 32.69 -20.23 17.72
C SER A 259 32.99 -21.66 17.26
N SER A 260 33.33 -21.88 15.99
CA SER A 260 33.74 -23.20 15.48
C SER A 260 35.05 -23.70 16.12
N ILE A 261 36.03 -22.81 16.32
CA ILE A 261 37.28 -23.14 17.04
C ILE A 261 37.01 -23.47 18.50
N GLY A 262 36.16 -22.69 19.18
CA GLY A 262 35.79 -22.95 20.57
C GLY A 262 35.16 -24.34 20.75
N ILE A 263 34.25 -24.73 19.85
CA ILE A 263 33.63 -26.06 19.85
C ILE A 263 34.68 -27.17 19.62
N ALA A 264 35.62 -26.96 18.69
CA ALA A 264 36.70 -27.92 18.43
C ALA A 264 37.63 -28.12 19.64
N ILE A 265 37.97 -27.04 20.36
CA ILE A 265 38.80 -27.10 21.57
C ILE A 265 38.07 -27.84 22.69
N ILE A 266 36.78 -27.58 22.91
CA ILE A 266 35.96 -28.26 23.91
C ILE A 266 35.84 -29.76 23.59
N ASN A 267 35.67 -30.12 22.32
CA ASN A 267 35.60 -31.52 21.92
C ASN A 267 36.96 -32.21 22.04
N CYS A 268 38.06 -31.54 21.69
CA CYS A 268 39.40 -32.08 21.88
C CYS A 268 39.73 -32.27 23.37
N SER A 269 39.37 -31.33 24.24
CA SER A 269 39.60 -31.48 25.69
C SER A 269 38.77 -32.61 26.29
N ARG A 270 37.54 -32.81 25.81
CA ARG A 270 36.69 -33.94 26.18
C ARG A 270 37.24 -35.29 25.70
N ILE A 271 37.71 -35.36 24.46
CA ILE A 271 38.35 -36.56 23.89
C ILE A 271 39.64 -36.87 24.64
N PHE A 272 40.43 -35.85 24.97
CA PHE A 272 41.67 -36.00 25.74
C PHE A 272 41.39 -36.46 27.18
N ALA A 273 40.37 -35.91 27.84
CA ALA A 273 39.94 -36.36 29.17
C ALA A 273 39.43 -37.82 29.15
N TRP A 274 38.67 -38.20 28.12
CA TRP A 274 38.20 -39.56 27.93
C TRP A 274 39.36 -40.54 27.66
N ALA A 275 40.30 -40.18 26.79
CA ALA A 275 41.51 -40.96 26.51
C ALA A 275 42.37 -41.12 27.77
N LYS A 276 42.49 -40.08 28.59
CA LYS A 276 43.18 -40.14 29.88
C LYS A 276 42.50 -41.08 30.87
N SER A 277 41.15 -41.14 30.89
CA SER A 277 40.41 -42.11 31.72
C SER A 277 40.55 -43.56 31.24
N LEU A 278 40.80 -43.79 29.95
CA LEU A 278 41.00 -45.12 29.37
C LEU A 278 42.43 -45.65 29.56
N LEU A 279 43.41 -44.76 29.62
CA LEU A 279 44.83 -45.11 29.79
C LEU A 279 45.27 -45.26 31.26
N GLY A 280 44.35 -45.16 32.22
CA GLY A 280 44.61 -45.54 33.61
C GLY A 280 45.72 -44.75 34.31
N PHE A 281 45.87 -43.46 34.01
CA PHE A 281 46.70 -42.57 34.83
C PHE A 281 45.80 -41.77 35.77
N VAL A 282 45.87 -42.14 37.06
CA VAL A 282 45.40 -41.36 38.21
C VAL A 282 46.02 -39.97 38.18
#